data_AF-A0A822XTZ5-F1
#
_entry.id   AF-A0A822XTZ5-F1
#
_cell.length_a   1.000
_cell.length_b   1.000
_cell.length_c   1.000
_cell.angle_alpha   90.00
_cell.angle_beta   90.00
_cell.angle_gamma   90.00
#
_symmetry.space_group_name_H-M   'P 1'
#
loop_
_entity.id
_entity.type
_entity.pdbx_description
1 polymer ?
#
loop_
_entity_poly.entity_id
_entity_poly.type
_entity_poly.pdbx_seq_one_letter_code
_entity_poly.pdbx_strand_id
1 'polypeptide(L)'
;MEILLKEFEQGKSYHSYLKVFGYMTFVHIPRDKKSKLDNKAKQCIFLGYGHKEFGYKLWDPVDKKVIRSRDVVFLEDQTIEDIENFEKPKFSVDVPINLDRFSDL
;
A
#
# COMPACT_ATOMS: atom_id res chain seq x y z
N MET A 1 -19.62 24.95 -32.05
CA MET A 1 -19.04 23.59 -32.19
C MET A 1 -17.81 23.38 -31.30
N GLU A 2 -17.74 24.03 -30.13
CA GLU A 2 -16.63 23.82 -29.16
C GLU A 2 -17.10 23.21 -27.84
N ILE A 3 -18.41 23.03 -27.65
CA ILE A 3 -18.98 22.48 -26.41
C ILE A 3 -19.01 20.94 -26.45
N LEU A 4 -18.91 20.32 -27.63
CA LEU A 4 -18.92 18.86 -27.80
C LEU A 4 -17.55 18.19 -27.70
N LEU A 5 -16.44 18.95 -27.62
CA LEU A 5 -15.09 18.39 -27.51
C LEU A 5 -14.61 18.19 -26.07
N LYS A 6 -15.38 18.64 -25.07
CA LYS A 6 -15.02 18.46 -23.65
C LYS A 6 -15.47 17.13 -23.03
N GLU A 7 -16.28 16.34 -23.74
CA GLU A 7 -16.73 15.01 -23.29
C GLU A 7 -15.85 13.87 -23.81
N PHE A 8 -14.81 14.16 -24.60
CA PHE A 8 -13.94 13.15 -25.20
C PHE A 8 -12.54 13.03 -24.59
N GLU A 9 -12.32 13.54 -23.37
CA GLU A 9 -11.10 13.22 -22.61
C GLU A 9 -11.43 12.68 -21.22
N GLN A 10 -11.66 11.37 -21.17
CA GLN A 10 -11.08 10.41 -20.23
C GLN A 10 -11.96 9.16 -20.11
N GLY A 11 -12.12 8.46 -21.23
CA GLY A 11 -12.53 7.06 -21.17
C GLY A 11 -11.38 6.25 -20.58
N LYS A 12 -11.34 6.06 -19.25
CA LYS A 12 -10.45 5.06 -18.64
C LYS A 12 -10.79 3.73 -19.30
N SER A 13 -9.84 3.15 -20.05
CA SER A 13 -10.07 1.87 -20.72
C SER A 13 -10.45 0.82 -19.68
N TYR A 14 -11.28 -0.15 -20.06
CA TYR A 14 -11.71 -1.25 -19.18
C TYR A 14 -10.53 -1.95 -18.46
N HIS A 15 -9.33 -1.86 -19.04
CA HIS A 15 -8.09 -2.39 -18.51
C HIS A 15 -7.71 -1.78 -17.15
N SER A 16 -8.05 -0.52 -16.91
CA SER A 16 -7.71 0.19 -15.65
C SER A 16 -8.37 -0.40 -14.39
N TYR A 17 -9.45 -1.17 -14.57
CA TYR A 17 -10.16 -1.87 -13.49
C TYR A 17 -9.57 -3.25 -13.18
N LEU A 18 -8.75 -3.79 -14.08
CA LEU A 18 -8.07 -5.06 -13.89
C LEU A 18 -6.77 -4.82 -13.11
N LYS A 19 -6.61 -5.54 -12.00
CA LYS A 19 -5.46 -5.49 -11.11
C LYS A 19 -4.77 -6.85 -11.12
N VAL A 20 -3.45 -6.84 -11.18
CA VAL A 20 -2.63 -8.06 -11.22
C VAL A 20 -2.48 -8.61 -9.80
N PHE A 21 -2.66 -9.92 -9.64
CA PHE A 21 -2.43 -10.62 -8.38
C PHE A 21 -0.99 -10.43 -7.90
N GLY A 22 -0.80 -10.34 -6.58
CA GLY A 22 0.53 -10.16 -5.98
C GLY A 22 0.98 -8.71 -5.85
N TYR A 23 0.22 -7.73 -6.37
CA TYR A 23 0.57 -6.33 -6.14
C TYR A 23 0.51 -5.93 -4.68
N MET A 24 1.43 -5.03 -4.33
CA MET A 24 1.43 -4.36 -3.06
C MET A 24 0.24 -3.41 -2.98
N THR A 25 -0.47 -3.48 -1.86
CA THR A 25 -1.70 -2.71 -1.62
C THR A 25 -1.70 -2.11 -0.23
N PHE A 26 -2.38 -0.98 -0.09
CA PHE A 26 -2.65 -0.36 1.20
C PHE A 26 -4.15 -0.35 1.46
N VAL A 27 -4.53 -0.97 2.56
CA VAL A 27 -5.92 -1.05 3.02
C VAL A 27 -6.16 -0.03 4.11
N HIS A 28 -7.24 0.74 4.00
CA HIS A 28 -7.61 1.70 5.03
C HIS A 28 -7.91 1.02 6.37
N ILE A 29 -7.34 1.54 7.46
CA ILE A 29 -7.67 1.13 8.83
C ILE A 29 -8.76 2.07 9.36
N PRO A 30 -9.99 1.56 9.64
CA PRO A 30 -11.08 2.37 10.20
C PRO A 30 -10.67 3.07 11.49
N ARG A 31 -11.24 4.25 11.74
CA ARG A 31 -10.94 5.06 12.94
C ARG A 31 -11.17 4.29 14.23
N ASP A 32 -12.21 3.46 14.28
CA ASP A 32 -12.58 2.68 15.47
C ASP A 32 -11.58 1.55 15.78
N LYS A 33 -10.67 1.25 14.85
CA LYS A 33 -9.64 0.21 14.98
C LYS A 33 -8.23 0.78 15.17
N LYS A 34 -8.10 2.10 15.41
CA LYS A 34 -6.79 2.77 15.54
C LYS A 34 -6.81 3.91 16.56
N SER A 35 -5.69 4.12 17.23
CA SER A 35 -5.43 5.28 18.08
C SER A 35 -5.09 6.53 17.23
N LYS A 36 -4.99 7.70 17.86
CA LYS A 36 -4.67 8.97 17.15
C LYS A 36 -3.31 8.95 16.45
N LEU A 37 -2.35 8.20 16.98
CA LEU A 37 -0.97 8.11 16.48
C LEU A 37 -0.71 6.84 15.67
N ASP A 38 -1.69 5.95 15.56
CA ASP A 38 -1.56 4.73 14.79
C ASP A 38 -1.60 5.02 13.28
N ASN A 39 -0.97 4.12 12.51
CA ASN A 39 -1.00 4.17 11.06
C ASN A 39 -2.43 4.18 10.51
N LYS A 40 -2.65 4.95 9.44
CA LYS A 40 -3.98 5.09 8.82
C LYS A 40 -4.32 3.97 7.84
N ALA A 41 -3.32 3.22 7.39
CA ALA A 41 -3.46 2.15 6.42
C ALA A 41 -2.52 1.00 6.78
N LYS A 42 -2.85 -0.20 6.30
CA LYS A 42 -2.06 -1.41 6.44
C LYS A 42 -1.60 -1.90 5.07
N GLN A 43 -0.33 -2.26 4.98
CA GLN A 43 0.22 -2.91 3.79
C GLN A 43 -0.27 -4.36 3.69
N CYS A 44 -0.71 -4.76 2.50
CA CYS A 44 -1.23 -6.08 2.18
C CYS A 44 -0.86 -6.49 0.75
N ILE A 45 -1.05 -7.76 0.42
CA ILE A 45 -0.85 -8.30 -0.92
C ILE A 45 -2.20 -8.54 -1.57
N PHE A 46 -2.38 -8.09 -2.81
CA PHE A 46 -3.61 -8.34 -3.54
C PHE A 46 -3.75 -9.81 -3.92
N LEU A 47 -4.81 -10.46 -3.43
CA LEU A 47 -5.14 -11.86 -3.75
C LEU A 47 -6.25 -11.99 -4.80
N GLY A 48 -6.90 -10.89 -5.18
CA GLY A 48 -7.96 -10.92 -6.19
C GLY A 48 -9.24 -10.24 -5.78
N TYR A 49 -10.26 -10.44 -6.61
CA TYR A 49 -11.59 -9.89 -6.43
C TYR A 49 -12.40 -10.74 -5.45
N GLY A 50 -13.07 -10.09 -4.52
CA GLY A 50 -14.12 -10.68 -3.71
C GLY A 50 -15.43 -10.77 -4.49
N HIS A 51 -16.39 -11.51 -3.92
CA HIS A 51 -17.74 -11.54 -4.47
C HIS A 51 -18.41 -10.16 -4.33
N LYS A 52 -19.45 -9.86 -5.12
CA LYS A 52 -20.04 -8.51 -5.36
C LYS A 52 -20.10 -7.56 -4.14
N GLU A 53 -20.36 -8.05 -2.94
CA GLU A 53 -20.51 -7.23 -1.73
C GLU A 53 -19.20 -7.01 -0.93
N PHE A 54 -18.21 -7.86 -1.16
CA PHE A 54 -17.04 -8.06 -0.30
C PHE A 54 -15.76 -7.33 -0.77
N GLY A 55 -15.81 -6.57 -1.86
CA GLY A 55 -14.66 -5.79 -2.34
C GLY A 55 -13.51 -6.68 -2.83
N TYR A 56 -12.27 -6.34 -2.50
CA TYR A 56 -11.06 -7.10 -2.83
C TYR A 56 -10.67 -8.07 -1.71
N LYS A 57 -10.02 -9.18 -2.07
CA LYS A 57 -9.35 -10.10 -1.13
C LYS A 57 -7.88 -9.73 -1.05
N LEU A 58 -7.37 -9.60 0.17
CA LEU A 58 -5.98 -9.24 0.41
C LEU A 58 -5.36 -10.14 1.48
N TRP A 59 -4.07 -10.41 1.35
CA TRP A 59 -3.28 -11.11 2.35
C TRP A 59 -2.57 -10.09 3.23
N ASP A 60 -2.74 -10.23 4.53
CA ASP A 60 -2.03 -9.49 5.55
C ASP A 60 -0.80 -10.31 5.99
N PRO A 61 0.43 -9.93 5.59
CA PRO A 61 1.62 -10.72 5.91
C PRO A 61 1.96 -10.71 7.40
N VAL A 62 1.58 -9.63 8.11
CA VAL A 62 1.87 -9.45 9.54
C VAL A 62 0.94 -10.33 10.38
N ASP A 63 -0.38 -10.20 10.16
CA ASP A 63 -1.38 -10.96 10.94
C ASP A 63 -1.61 -12.36 10.37
N LYS A 64 -0.99 -12.69 9.23
CA LYS A 64 -1.13 -13.96 8.49
C LYS A 64 -2.59 -14.36 8.26
N LYS A 65 -3.39 -13.43 7.75
CA LYS A 65 -4.82 -13.65 7.50
C LYS A 65 -5.27 -13.01 6.19
N VAL A 66 -6.36 -13.54 5.64
CA VAL A 66 -7.05 -12.93 4.49
C VAL A 66 -8.04 -11.89 5.01
N ILE A 67 -7.94 -10.67 4.49
CA ILE A 67 -8.88 -9.58 4.75
C ILE A 67 -9.66 -9.20 3.50
N ARG A 68 -10.79 -8.52 3.70
CA ARG A 68 -11.67 -8.03 2.64
C ARG A 68 -11.87 -6.52 2.80
N SER A 69 -11.66 -5.75 1.73
CA SER A 69 -11.88 -4.30 1.74
C SER A 69 -12.21 -3.77 0.35
N ARG A 70 -13.04 -2.72 0.30
CA ARG A 70 -13.29 -1.92 -0.92
C ARG A 70 -12.34 -0.72 -1.01
N ASP A 71 -11.89 -0.23 0.14
CA ASP A 71 -11.01 0.92 0.27
C ASP A 71 -9.56 0.42 0.26
N VAL A 72 -9.02 0.36 -0.96
CA VAL A 72 -7.70 -0.21 -1.27
C VAL A 72 -7.01 0.68 -2.29
N VAL A 73 -5.76 1.02 -2.01
CA VAL A 73 -4.85 1.68 -2.95
C VAL A 73 -3.87 0.64 -3.48
N PHE A 74 -3.68 0.60 -4.80
CA PHE A 74 -2.76 -0.32 -5.47
C PHE A 74 -1.47 0.42 -5.86
N LEU A 75 -0.33 -0.18 -5.55
CA LEU A 75 0.97 0.25 -6.06
C LEU A 75 1.36 -0.74 -7.17
N GLU A 76 0.98 -0.41 -8.40
CA GLU A 76 1.14 -1.31 -9.56
C GLU A 76 2.61 -1.44 -10.01
N ASP A 77 3.48 -0.59 -9.49
CA ASP A 77 4.92 -0.59 -9.67
C ASP A 77 5.65 -1.47 -8.63
N GLN A 78 4.95 -2.00 -7.62
CA GLN A 78 5.54 -2.77 -6.53
C GLN A 78 4.94 -4.17 -6.42
N THR A 79 5.83 -5.16 -6.38
CA THR A 79 5.51 -6.59 -6.34
C THR A 79 5.85 -7.19 -4.98
N ILE A 80 5.56 -8.49 -4.80
CA ILE A 80 5.86 -9.23 -3.57
C ILE A 80 7.36 -9.18 -3.24
N GLU A 81 8.23 -9.16 -4.25
CA GLU A 81 9.68 -9.08 -4.05
C GLU A 81 10.09 -7.77 -3.35
N ASP A 82 9.37 -6.67 -3.63
CA ASP A 82 9.62 -5.38 -2.99
C ASP A 82 9.21 -5.42 -1.51
N ILE A 83 8.11 -6.11 -1.17
CA ILE A 83 7.60 -6.28 0.19
C ILE A 83 8.65 -6.95 1.10
N GLU A 84 9.25 -8.04 0.64
CA GLU A 84 10.28 -8.77 1.39
C GLU A 84 11.53 -7.92 1.64
N ASN A 85 11.78 -6.93 0.79
CA ASN A 85 12.89 -6.00 0.93
C ASN A 85 12.58 -4.83 1.87
N PHE A 86 11.30 -4.55 2.18
CA PHE A 86 10.88 -3.57 3.19
C PHE A 86 10.84 -4.13 4.62
N GLU A 87 10.61 -5.43 4.79
CA GLU A 87 10.61 -6.09 6.11
C GLU A 87 12.04 -6.31 6.66
N LYS A 88 13.06 -6.19 5.81
CA LYS A 88 14.46 -6.10 6.25
C LYS A 88 14.70 -4.68 6.77
N PRO A 89 15.07 -4.48 8.06
CA PRO A 89 15.49 -3.16 8.49
C PRO A 89 16.71 -2.76 7.65
N LYS A 90 16.61 -1.66 6.90
CA LYS A 90 17.76 -0.96 6.33
C LYS A 90 18.52 -0.27 7.47
N PHE A 91 19.07 -1.05 8.40
CA PHE A 91 19.99 -0.58 9.41
C PHE A 91 21.39 -1.09 9.09
N SER A 92 22.01 -0.42 8.13
CA SER A 92 23.46 -0.31 8.02
C SER A 92 23.74 1.07 7.43
N VAL A 93 23.51 2.10 8.24
CA VAL A 93 24.25 3.34 8.02
C VAL A 93 25.54 3.14 8.81
N ASP A 94 26.61 2.74 8.11
CA ASP A 94 27.95 2.79 8.66
C ASP A 94 28.36 4.26 8.78
N VAL A 95 27.82 4.96 9.78
CA VAL A 95 28.39 6.24 10.23
C VAL A 95 29.13 5.93 11.52
N PRO A 96 30.47 6.03 11.55
CA PRO A 96 31.18 5.92 12.80
C PRO A 96 30.77 7.08 13.70
N ILE A 97 30.05 6.76 14.78
CA ILE A 97 29.80 7.70 15.88
C ILE A 97 31.16 7.93 16.54
N ASN A 98 31.84 9.03 16.18
CA ASN A 98 33.02 9.45 16.90
C ASN A 98 32.56 10.02 18.26
N LEU A 99 32.83 9.28 19.33
CA LEU A 99 32.45 9.61 20.70
C LEU A 99 33.39 10.63 21.37
N ASP A 100 34.36 11.20 20.65
CA ASP A 100 35.37 12.11 21.20
C ASP A 100 34.87 13.57 21.36
N ARG A 101 33.59 13.86 21.12
CA ARG A 101 33.06 15.24 21.17
C ARG A 101 32.12 15.54 22.35
N PHE A 102 32.03 14.65 23.34
CA PHE A 102 31.19 14.89 24.53
C PHE A 102 31.97 14.99 25.85
N SER A 103 33.29 15.12 25.81
CA SER A 103 34.09 15.39 27.01
C SER A 103 34.20 16.87 27.38
N ASP A 104 33.74 17.79 26.51
CA ASP A 104 34.02 19.22 26.64
C ASP A 104 32.75 20.10 26.82
N LEU A 105 31.66 19.54 27.37
CA LEU A 105 30.51 20.33 27.85
C LEU A 105 30.13 20.01 29.29
#